data_AF-A0A7K1A3V1-F1
#
_entry.id   AF-A0A7K1A3V1-F1
#
_cell.length_a   1.000
_cell.length_b   1.000
_cell.length_c   1.000
_cell.angle_alpha   90.00
_cell.angle_beta   90.00
_cell.angle_gamma   90.00
#
_symmetry.space_group_name_H-M   'P 1'
#
loop_
_entity.id
_entity.type
_entity.pdbx_description
1 polymer ?
#
loop_
_entity_poly.entity_id
_entity_poly.type
_entity_poly.pdbx_seq_one_letter_code
_entity_poly.pdbx_strand_id
1 'polypeptide(L)' 'ITYVPDELLVELKSLKMYIWSYRDEGAFHEAVTNTILDDLVRALSPRRMTVETVWKVRGGVLTTVTASHP' A
#
# COMPACT_ATOMS: atom_id res chain seq x y z
N ILE A 1 -6.40 -1.13 1.78
CA ILE A 1 -6.25 0.24 1.23
C ILE A 1 -7.61 0.90 1.33
N THR A 2 -7.68 2.01 2.06
CA THR A 2 -8.90 2.78 2.27
C THR A 2 -8.59 4.22 1.92
N TYR A 3 -9.39 4.86 1.08
CA TYR A 3 -9.12 6.24 0.66
C TYR A 3 -10.40 7.01 0.34
N VAL A 4 -10.31 8.33 0.42
CA VAL A 4 -11.31 9.24 -0.14
C VAL A 4 -10.73 9.85 -1.41
N PRO A 5 -11.29 9.54 -2.59
CA PRO A 5 -10.79 10.07 -3.84
C PRO A 5 -11.02 11.58 -3.95
N ASP A 6 -10.25 12.21 -4.83
CA ASP A 6 -10.60 13.51 -5.39
C ASP A 6 -11.12 13.33 -6.82
N GLU A 7 -10.35 13.71 -7.85
CA GLU A 7 -10.77 13.57 -9.25
C GLU A 7 -10.49 12.19 -9.86
N LEU A 8 -9.55 11.42 -9.29
CA LEU A 8 -9.08 10.16 -9.85
C LEU A 8 -9.46 8.96 -8.98
N LEU A 9 -9.76 7.84 -9.64
CA LEU A 9 -10.01 6.53 -9.03
C LEU A 9 -8.98 5.52 -9.51
N VAL A 10 -8.53 4.66 -8.60
CA VAL A 10 -7.66 3.53 -8.95
C VAL A 10 -8.48 2.42 -9.64
N GLU A 11 -7.97 1.91 -10.75
CA GLU A 11 -8.55 0.76 -11.43
C GLU A 11 -8.08 -0.54 -10.76
N LEU A 12 -9.00 -1.49 -10.53
CA LEU A 12 -8.74 -2.66 -9.68
C LEU A 12 -7.74 -3.66 -10.30
N LYS A 13 -7.77 -3.85 -11.62
CA LYS A 13 -6.84 -4.75 -12.31
C LYS A 13 -5.43 -4.20 -12.25
N SER A 14 -5.22 -2.90 -12.49
CA SER A 14 -3.91 -2.25 -12.40
C SER A 14 -3.38 -2.27 -10.97
N LEU A 15 -4.22 -2.01 -9.97
CA LEU A 15 -3.84 -2.12 -8.56
C LEU A 15 -3.36 -3.54 -8.19
N LYS A 16 -4.07 -4.57 -8.64
CA LYS A 16 -3.65 -5.97 -8.45
C LYS A 16 -2.29 -6.24 -9.09
N MET A 17 -2.10 -5.79 -10.34
CA MET A 17 -0.84 -5.98 -11.07
C MET A 17 0.33 -5.26 -10.39
N TYR A 18 0.09 -4.06 -9.88
CA TYR A 18 1.05 -3.29 -9.09
C TYR A 18 1.42 -4.02 -7.79
N ILE A 19 0.46 -4.49 -7.00
CA ILE A 19 0.78 -5.27 -5.79
C ILE A 19 1.57 -6.54 -6.13
N TRP A 20 1.30 -7.18 -7.27
CA TRP A 20 2.04 -8.36 -7.71
C TRP A 20 3.48 -8.07 -8.16
N SER A 21 3.85 -6.84 -8.50
CA SER A 21 5.25 -6.54 -8.88
C SER A 21 6.22 -6.77 -7.72
N TYR A 22 5.76 -6.61 -6.47
CA TYR A 22 6.56 -6.85 -5.27
C TYR A 22 6.84 -8.33 -4.96
N ARG A 23 6.31 -9.28 -5.74
CA ARG A 23 6.40 -10.72 -5.43
C ARG A 23 7.84 -11.23 -5.31
N ASP A 24 8.71 -10.76 -6.21
CA ASP A 24 10.08 -11.24 -6.34
C ASP A 24 11.10 -10.20 -5.83
N GLU A 25 10.62 -9.15 -5.14
CA GLU A 25 11.45 -8.09 -4.58
C GLU A 25 11.65 -8.28 -3.06
N GLY A 26 12.91 -8.30 -2.63
CA GLY A 26 13.26 -8.32 -1.22
C GLY A 26 13.17 -6.92 -0.61
N ALA A 27 12.22 -6.69 0.29
CA ALA A 27 12.05 -5.42 0.97
C ALA A 27 11.58 -5.61 2.43
N PHE A 28 11.86 -4.62 3.27
CA PHE A 28 11.29 -4.56 4.61
C PHE A 28 9.78 -4.33 4.52
N HIS A 29 9.02 -4.95 5.43
CA HIS A 29 7.56 -4.84 5.48
C HIS A 29 7.11 -3.38 5.52
N GLU A 30 7.79 -2.55 6.32
CA GLU A 30 7.52 -1.13 6.49
C GLU A 30 7.81 -0.33 5.23
N ALA A 31 8.88 -0.67 4.51
CA ALA A 31 9.23 -0.02 3.26
C ALA A 31 8.16 -0.27 2.20
N VAL A 32 7.67 -1.51 2.06
CA VAL A 32 6.62 -1.84 1.10
C VAL A 32 5.33 -1.05 1.38
N THR A 33 4.89 -0.98 2.65
CA THR A 33 3.67 -0.25 3.01
C THR A 33 3.76 1.23 2.70
N ASN A 34 4.90 1.87 3.01
CA ASN A 34 5.13 3.28 2.74
C ASN A 34 5.21 3.55 1.23
N THR A 35 5.95 2.75 0.48
CA THR A 35 6.05 2.90 -0.98
C THR A 35 4.69 2.78 -1.67
N ILE A 36 3.87 1.81 -1.26
CA ILE A 36 2.51 1.67 -1.80
C ILE A 36 1.67 2.91 -1.55
N LEU A 37 1.75 3.51 -0.35
CA LEU A 37 1.05 4.75 -0.04
C LEU A 37 1.56 5.90 -0.93
N ASP A 38 2.87 6.10 -0.99
CA ASP A 38 3.50 7.20 -1.71
C ASP A 38 3.18 7.16 -3.21
N ASP A 39 3.26 5.98 -3.83
CA ASP A 39 2.95 5.79 -5.25
C ASP A 39 1.48 6.06 -5.55
N LEU A 40 0.56 5.57 -4.71
CA LEU A 40 -0.87 5.78 -4.89
C LEU A 40 -1.28 7.23 -4.65
N VAL A 41 -0.68 7.90 -3.65
CA VAL A 41 -0.89 9.33 -3.41
C VAL A 41 -0.40 10.13 -4.61
N ARG A 42 0.79 9.81 -5.14
CA ARG A 42 1.33 10.48 -6.33
C ARG A 42 0.46 10.27 -7.57
N ALA A 43 -0.12 9.08 -7.73
CA ALA A 43 -0.92 8.75 -8.90
C ALA A 43 -2.35 9.30 -8.86
N LEU A 44 -2.93 9.49 -7.66
CA LEU A 44 -4.36 9.74 -7.49
C LEU A 44 -4.69 11.08 -6.83
N SER A 45 -3.72 11.73 -6.17
CA SER A 45 -3.92 12.94 -5.35
C SER A 45 -5.18 12.86 -4.47
N PRO A 46 -5.34 11.81 -3.63
CA PRO A 46 -6.55 11.59 -2.85
C PRO A 46 -6.68 12.65 -1.74
N ARG A 47 -7.90 12.86 -1.24
CA ARG A 47 -8.15 13.75 -0.09
C ARG A 47 -7.66 13.19 1.24
N ARG A 48 -7.58 11.86 1.34
CA ARG A 48 -6.96 11.10 2.43
C ARG A 48 -6.79 9.66 2.00
N MET A 49 -5.76 8.99 2.49
CA MET A 49 -5.51 7.58 2.18
C MET A 49 -4.82 6.87 3.34
N THR A 50 -5.22 5.62 3.59
CA THR A 50 -4.56 4.71 4.53
C THR A 50 -4.26 3.38 3.85
N VAL A 51 -3.01 2.94 3.96
CA VAL A 51 -2.55 1.62 3.54
C VAL A 51 -2.20 0.83 4.79
N GLU A 52 -2.88 -0.30 4.96
CA GLU A 52 -2.57 -1.28 6.01
C GLU A 52 -2.15 -2.59 5.33
N THR A 53 -1.08 -3.17 5.83
CA THR A 53 -0.54 -4.45 5.37
C THR A 53 -0.39 -5.38 6.57
N VAL A 54 -0.98 -6.57 6.46
CA VAL A 54 -0.90 -7.62 7.47
C VAL A 54 0.05 -8.70 6.97
N TRP A 55 1.19 -8.82 7.63
CA TRP A 55 2.27 -9.72 7.23
C TRP A 55 2.16 -11.06 7.95
N LYS A 56 2.55 -12.12 7.25
CA LYS A 56 2.58 -13.47 7.86
C LYS A 56 3.65 -13.54 8.95
N VAL A 57 3.39 -14.39 9.94
CA VAL A 57 4.29 -14.61 11.08
C VAL A 57 5.70 -15.00 10.61
N ARG A 58 6.70 -14.35 11.22
CA ARG A 58 8.14 -14.65 11.08
C ARG A 58 8.75 -14.67 12.47
N GLY A 59 9.45 -15.75 12.82
CA GLY A 59 10.07 -15.88 14.15
C GLY A 59 9.08 -15.81 15.32
N GLY A 60 7.82 -16.20 15.12
CA GLY A 60 6.77 -16.11 16.14
C GLY A 60 6.12 -14.73 16.30
N VAL A 61 6.56 -13.72 15.53
CA VAL A 61 6.02 -12.35 15.58
C VAL A 61 5.13 -12.09 14.37
N LEU A 62 3.92 -11.58 14.63
CA LEU A 62 3.02 -11.02 13.62
C LEU A 62 3.28 -9.53 13.49
N THR A 63 3.24 -9.00 12.27
CA THR A 63 3.46 -7.57 12.02
C THR A 63 2.32 -7.01 11.18
N THR A 64 1.70 -5.94 11.68
CA THR A 64 0.79 -5.10 10.93
C THR A 64 1.43 -3.74 10.81
N VAL A 65 1.54 -3.23 9.57
CA VAL A 65 2.07 -1.89 9.30
C VAL A 65 0.97 -1.06 8.68
N THR A 66 0.78 0.15 9.20
CA THR A 66 -0.21 1.11 8.73
C THR A 66 0.47 2.44 8.43
N ALA A 67 0.26 2.96 7.22
CA ALA A 67 0.74 4.27 6.77
C ALA A 67 -0.46 5.11 6.30
N SER A 68 -0.44 6.42 6.56
CA SER A 68 -1.55 7.32 6.23
C SER A 68 -1.08 8.65 5.66
N HIS A 69 -1.84 9.17 4.68
CA HIS A 69 -1.74 10.51 4.12
C HIS A 69 -2.99 11.32 4.52
N PRO A 70 -2.82 12.54 5.06
CA PRO A 70 -3.91 13.40 5.53
C PRO A 70 -4.86 13.85 4.41
#